data_AF-A0A1V5WPA8-F1
#
_entry.id   AF-A0A1V5WPA8-F1
#
_cell.length_a   1.000
_cell.length_b   1.000
_cell.length_c   1.000
_cell.angle_alpha   90.00
_cell.angle_beta   90.00
_cell.angle_gamma   90.00
#
_symmetry.space_group_name_H-M   'P 1'
#
loop_
_entity.id
_entity.type
_entity.pdbx_description
1 polymer ?
#
loop_
_entity_poly.entity_id
_entity_poly.type
_entity_poly.pdbx_seq_one_letter_code
_entity_poly.pdbx_strand_id
1 'polypeptide(L)'
;MEANPESITGPWLAAAADCGITRLSIGIQSLHDPLLRAVGRRGSVNAARKALDTVADFWHGQLSVDLICGIPGQTDTMLLDDIREVSRYSVDHVSLYSLMVEPGTPLSRRLEHTPGFHLPDNEQDLWFSARDALEEAGFLQYEVSNFAKPGKECHHNLVYWHMDPYLGAGPSAVGTMPNGDESVRYTNTRDLTAWFSDPSQHQDIEHISRKDTLFEVLLMGFRLNAGISRKRFENRFSTDILVSIAQAVDSWEKRGLLVVEGDSVALTRNGLPLLNRFLSDCMEELFHQ
;
A
#
# COMPACT_ATOMS: atom_id res chain seq x y z
N MET A 1 -8.22 -9.93 6.12
CA MET A 1 -9.60 -9.58 5.69
C MET A 1 -9.78 -8.09 5.85
N GLU A 2 -10.53 -7.46 4.94
CA GLU A 2 -10.89 -6.04 5.03
C GLU A 2 -12.35 -5.89 5.44
N ALA A 3 -12.64 -4.84 6.20
CA ALA A 3 -14.00 -4.51 6.63
C ALA A 3 -14.24 -3.01 6.66
N ASN A 4 -15.48 -2.62 6.37
CA ASN A 4 -15.95 -1.28 6.69
C ASN A 4 -16.42 -1.23 8.15
N PRO A 5 -16.23 -0.09 8.85
CA PRO A 5 -16.68 0.05 10.24
C PRO A 5 -18.14 -0.35 10.47
N GLU A 6 -19.03 -0.03 9.53
CA GLU A 6 -20.47 -0.28 9.64
C GLU A 6 -20.84 -1.77 9.56
N SER A 7 -19.94 -2.61 9.06
CA SER A 7 -20.15 -4.05 8.92
C SER A 7 -19.69 -4.84 10.15
N ILE A 8 -19.01 -4.20 11.10
CA ILE A 8 -18.36 -4.88 12.22
C ILE A 8 -19.36 -5.10 13.37
N THR A 9 -19.50 -6.35 13.79
CA THR A 9 -20.27 -6.75 14.97
C THR A 9 -19.52 -7.85 15.72
N GLY A 10 -19.75 -7.96 17.04
CA GLY A 10 -19.14 -9.03 17.86
C GLY A 10 -19.37 -10.44 17.30
N PRO A 11 -20.61 -10.83 16.94
CA PRO A 11 -20.86 -12.15 16.32
C PRO A 11 -20.12 -12.37 15.01
N TRP A 12 -19.97 -11.33 14.18
CA TRP A 12 -19.21 -11.44 12.93
C TRP A 12 -17.71 -11.61 13.17
N LEU A 13 -17.13 -10.89 14.14
CA LEU A 13 -15.72 -11.04 14.52
C LEU A 13 -15.43 -12.42 15.10
N ALA A 14 -16.32 -12.95 15.94
CA ALA A 14 -16.21 -14.31 16.46
C ALA A 14 -16.22 -15.35 15.32
N ALA A 15 -17.19 -15.24 14.39
CA ALA A 15 -17.26 -16.13 13.23
C ALA A 15 -16.02 -16.01 12.32
N ALA A 16 -15.49 -14.81 12.13
CA ALA A 16 -14.26 -14.59 11.37
C ALA A 16 -13.05 -15.28 12.02
N ALA A 17 -12.92 -15.18 13.34
CA ALA A 17 -11.86 -15.85 14.10
C ALA A 17 -12.00 -17.38 14.03
N ASP A 18 -13.22 -17.91 14.17
CA ASP A 18 -13.51 -19.34 14.07
C ASP A 18 -13.18 -19.92 12.68
N CYS A 19 -13.29 -19.11 11.63
CA CYS A 19 -12.87 -19.44 10.27
C CYS A 19 -11.35 -19.36 10.04
N GLY A 20 -10.55 -19.04 11.06
CA GLY A 20 -9.09 -18.97 11.00
C GLY A 20 -8.55 -17.64 10.46
N ILE A 21 -9.36 -16.58 10.41
CA ILE A 21 -8.87 -15.25 10.02
C ILE A 21 -8.00 -14.69 11.15
N THR A 22 -6.78 -14.27 10.82
CA THR A 22 -5.79 -13.78 11.81
C THR A 22 -5.50 -12.28 11.70
N ARG A 23 -5.97 -11.61 10.64
CA ARG A 23 -5.77 -10.17 10.40
C ARG A 23 -7.03 -9.49 9.89
N LEU A 24 -7.38 -8.37 10.51
CA LEU A 24 -8.48 -7.48 10.13
C LEU A 24 -7.91 -6.11 9.75
N SER A 25 -8.25 -5.59 8.57
CA SER A 25 -8.01 -4.19 8.20
C SER A 25 -9.32 -3.43 8.16
N ILE A 26 -9.36 -2.28 8.83
CA ILE A 26 -10.56 -1.45 8.92
C ILE A 26 -10.28 -0.12 8.23
N GLY A 27 -11.01 0.14 7.15
CA GLY A 27 -10.88 1.40 6.47
C GLY A 27 -11.60 2.50 7.24
N ILE A 28 -10.90 3.32 8.04
CA ILE A 28 -11.48 4.43 8.82
C ILE A 28 -11.40 5.74 8.04
N GLN A 29 -10.30 5.95 7.32
CA GLN A 29 -9.94 7.11 6.50
C GLN A 29 -9.66 8.37 7.31
N SER A 30 -10.61 8.79 8.14
CA SER A 30 -10.45 9.91 9.08
C SER A 30 -11.50 9.83 10.20
N LEU A 31 -11.15 10.34 11.38
CA LEU A 31 -12.05 10.48 12.54
C LEU A 31 -12.61 11.91 12.64
N HIS A 32 -12.70 12.61 11.50
CA HIS A 32 -13.41 13.88 11.33
C HIS A 32 -14.56 13.78 10.30
N ASP A 33 -15.80 13.98 10.76
CA ASP A 33 -16.99 13.86 9.91
C ASP A 33 -16.99 14.78 8.66
N PRO A 34 -16.48 16.03 8.72
CA PRO A 34 -16.35 16.86 7.51
C PRO A 34 -15.45 16.23 6.43
N LEU A 35 -14.36 15.57 6.83
CA LEU A 35 -13.41 14.93 5.92
C LEU A 35 -14.01 13.68 5.28
N LEU A 36 -14.72 12.85 6.05
CA LEU A 36 -15.46 11.70 5.50
C LEU A 36 -16.48 12.12 4.43
N ARG A 37 -17.21 13.21 4.68
CA ARG A 37 -18.15 13.79 3.69
C ARG A 37 -17.44 14.38 2.47
N ALA A 38 -16.23 14.93 2.64
CA ALA A 38 -15.43 15.45 1.52
C ALA A 38 -15.11 14.36 0.50
N VAL A 39 -14.73 13.17 0.96
CA VAL A 39 -14.43 12.00 0.10
C VAL A 39 -15.66 11.14 -0.24
N GLY A 40 -16.86 11.57 0.13
CA GLY A 40 -18.12 10.89 -0.23
C GLY A 40 -18.38 9.59 0.53
N ARG A 41 -17.72 9.38 1.68
CA ARG A 41 -18.03 8.23 2.54
C ARG A 41 -19.35 8.43 3.26
N ARG A 42 -20.13 7.34 3.31
CA ARG A 42 -21.42 7.27 4.02
C ARG A 42 -21.28 7.03 5.52
N GLY A 43 -20.06 6.75 5.99
CA GLY A 43 -19.77 6.47 7.40
C GLY A 43 -19.81 7.70 8.29
N SER A 44 -19.69 7.45 9.60
CA SER A 44 -19.57 8.50 10.61
C SER A 44 -18.43 8.19 11.57
N VAL A 45 -17.87 9.22 12.18
CA VAL A 45 -16.84 9.07 13.22
C VAL A 45 -17.33 8.19 14.37
N ASN A 46 -18.62 8.32 14.74
CA ASN A 46 -19.21 7.49 15.79
C ASN A 46 -19.26 6.00 15.39
N ALA A 47 -19.56 5.69 14.12
CA ALA A 47 -19.52 4.31 13.63
C ALA A 47 -18.10 3.75 13.64
N ALA A 48 -17.09 4.56 13.25
CA ALA A 48 -15.69 4.16 13.32
C ALA A 48 -15.24 3.86 14.76
N ARG A 49 -15.54 4.75 15.71
CA ARG A 49 -15.21 4.54 17.14
C ARG A 49 -15.90 3.29 17.70
N LYS A 50 -17.21 3.14 17.45
CA LYS A 50 -17.95 1.96 17.88
C LYS A 50 -17.38 0.66 17.31
N ALA A 51 -16.93 0.68 16.05
CA ALA A 51 -16.29 -0.47 15.43
C ALA A 51 -14.96 -0.79 16.11
N LEU A 52 -14.14 0.21 16.40
CA LEU A 52 -12.89 0.04 17.14
C LEU A 52 -13.11 -0.50 18.56
N ASP A 53 -14.11 0.02 19.28
CA ASP A 53 -14.50 -0.50 20.61
C ASP A 53 -14.93 -1.97 20.51
N THR A 54 -15.77 -2.30 19.51
CA THR A 54 -16.21 -3.68 19.26
C THR A 54 -15.03 -4.60 18.93
N VAL A 55 -14.06 -4.11 18.17
CA VAL A 55 -12.85 -4.88 17.84
C VAL A 55 -12.00 -5.08 19.10
N ALA A 56 -11.86 -4.07 19.96
CA ALA A 56 -11.13 -4.20 21.21
C ALA A 56 -11.76 -5.26 22.13
N ASP A 57 -13.08 -5.39 22.13
CA ASP A 57 -13.80 -6.37 22.96
C ASP A 57 -13.78 -7.80 22.39
N PHE A 58 -13.80 -7.97 21.06
CA PHE A 58 -14.08 -9.27 20.42
C PHE A 58 -12.96 -9.80 19.50
N TRP A 59 -11.98 -8.99 19.12
CA TRP A 59 -10.92 -9.39 18.20
C TRP A 59 -9.57 -9.58 18.90
N HIS A 60 -8.95 -10.73 18.68
CA HIS A 60 -7.65 -11.08 19.26
C HIS A 60 -6.55 -11.34 18.20
N GLY A 61 -6.87 -11.12 16.92
CA GLY A 61 -5.91 -11.18 15.82
C GLY A 61 -5.20 -9.84 15.60
N GLN A 62 -4.41 -9.76 14.54
CA GLN A 62 -3.76 -8.52 14.14
C GLN A 62 -4.79 -7.49 13.64
N LEU A 63 -4.64 -6.24 14.09
CA LEU A 63 -5.51 -5.14 13.68
C LEU A 63 -4.74 -4.12 12.83
N SER A 64 -5.29 -3.83 11.65
CA SER A 64 -4.88 -2.75 10.77
C SER A 64 -5.97 -1.69 10.66
N VAL A 65 -5.58 -0.43 10.58
CA VAL A 65 -6.49 0.68 10.26
C VAL A 65 -5.96 1.43 9.05
N ASP A 66 -6.86 1.81 8.15
CA ASP A 66 -6.50 2.60 6.97
C ASP A 66 -6.93 4.04 7.17
N LEU A 67 -6.00 4.97 6.97
CA LEU A 67 -6.15 6.42 7.06
C LEU A 67 -5.80 7.05 5.70
N ILE A 68 -6.37 8.22 5.43
CA ILE A 68 -6.07 9.00 4.22
C ILE A 68 -5.49 10.36 4.63
N CYS A 69 -4.35 10.70 4.03
CA CYS A 69 -3.69 11.99 4.06
C CYS A 69 -4.02 12.79 2.78
N GLY A 70 -4.13 14.11 2.89
CA GLY A 70 -4.41 15.00 1.76
C GLY A 70 -5.90 15.15 1.44
N ILE A 71 -6.80 14.91 2.40
CA ILE A 71 -8.25 15.10 2.17
C ILE A 71 -8.57 16.61 2.00
N PRO A 72 -9.46 17.03 1.08
CA PRO A 72 -9.90 18.43 1.01
C PRO A 72 -10.36 18.99 2.35
N GLY A 73 -9.71 20.06 2.80
CA GLY A 73 -9.94 20.71 4.10
C GLY A 73 -9.28 20.04 5.31
N GLN A 74 -8.47 18.99 5.12
CA GLN A 74 -7.67 18.38 6.17
C GLN A 74 -6.52 19.30 6.56
N THR A 75 -6.30 19.42 7.87
CA THR A 75 -5.16 20.15 8.44
C THR A 75 -4.22 19.18 9.14
N ASP A 76 -2.98 19.61 9.39
CA ASP A 76 -1.99 18.83 10.14
C ASP A 76 -2.56 18.38 11.49
N THR A 77 -3.22 19.29 12.21
CA THR A 77 -3.85 18.99 13.50
C THR A 77 -4.87 17.86 13.39
N MET A 78 -5.73 17.87 12.36
CA MET A 78 -6.74 16.82 12.17
C MET A 78 -6.10 15.45 11.90
N LEU A 79 -5.10 15.40 11.02
CA LEU A 79 -4.41 14.14 10.70
C LEU A 79 -3.63 13.60 11.92
N LEU A 80 -2.98 14.47 12.67
CA LEU A 80 -2.28 14.10 13.90
C LEU A 80 -3.25 13.64 15.00
N ASP A 81 -4.43 14.24 15.10
CA ASP A 81 -5.47 13.82 16.04
C ASP A 81 -6.05 12.45 15.65
N ASP A 82 -6.26 12.18 14.35
CA ASP A 82 -6.63 10.86 13.85
C ASP A 82 -5.61 9.80 14.27
N ILE A 83 -4.31 10.06 14.05
CA ILE A 83 -3.20 9.15 14.42
C ILE A 83 -3.15 8.91 15.94
N ARG A 84 -3.21 9.98 16.73
CA ARG A 84 -3.20 9.89 18.20
C ARG A 84 -4.37 9.06 18.71
N GLU A 85 -5.53 9.21 18.10
CA GLU A 85 -6.71 8.49 18.52
C GLU A 85 -6.63 7.01 18.18
N VAL A 86 -6.31 6.64 16.93
CA VAL A 86 -6.19 5.22 16.56
C VAL A 86 -5.11 4.52 17.38
N SER A 87 -4.05 5.25 17.75
CA SER A 87 -2.96 4.73 18.60
C SER A 87 -3.38 4.43 20.04
N ARG A 88 -4.57 4.85 20.49
CA ARG A 88 -5.13 4.47 21.80
C ARG A 88 -5.71 3.06 21.81
N TYR A 89 -6.00 2.51 20.63
CA TYR A 89 -6.47 1.14 20.48
C TYR A 89 -5.28 0.20 20.27
N SER A 90 -5.51 -1.10 20.41
CA SER A 90 -4.49 -2.13 20.16
C SER A 90 -4.27 -2.36 18.66
N VAL A 91 -3.98 -1.30 17.92
CA VAL A 91 -3.64 -1.34 16.50
C VAL A 91 -2.20 -1.87 16.34
N ASP A 92 -2.01 -2.80 15.42
CA ASP A 92 -0.71 -3.38 15.09
C ASP A 92 -0.11 -2.75 13.83
N HIS A 93 -0.96 -2.25 12.94
CA HIS A 93 -0.61 -1.78 11.61
C HIS A 93 -1.45 -0.56 11.20
N VAL A 94 -0.84 0.40 10.52
CA VAL A 94 -1.53 1.56 9.95
C VAL A 94 -1.18 1.66 8.48
N SER A 95 -2.20 1.62 7.63
CA SER A 95 -2.08 1.99 6.22
C SER A 95 -2.40 3.47 6.10
N LEU A 96 -1.45 4.27 5.62
CA LEU A 96 -1.62 5.71 5.40
C LEU A 96 -1.42 6.04 3.93
N TYR A 97 -2.53 6.29 3.25
CA TYR A 97 -2.56 6.58 1.83
C TYR A 97 -2.64 8.09 1.58
N SER A 98 -1.85 8.59 0.65
CA SER A 98 -2.12 9.90 0.04
C SER A 98 -3.39 9.79 -0.82
N LEU A 99 -4.27 10.77 -0.70
CA LEU A 99 -5.49 10.83 -1.50
C LEU A 99 -5.14 10.95 -2.99
N MET A 100 -5.47 9.93 -3.78
CA MET A 100 -5.36 9.99 -5.23
C MET A 100 -6.72 10.37 -5.84
N VAL A 101 -6.71 11.42 -6.66
CA VAL A 101 -7.91 11.88 -7.38
C VAL A 101 -7.93 11.26 -8.76
N GLU A 102 -8.79 10.27 -8.93
CA GLU A 102 -8.95 9.59 -10.22
C GLU A 102 -9.85 10.40 -11.17
N PRO A 103 -9.46 10.58 -12.45
CA PRO A 103 -10.27 11.28 -13.44
C PRO A 103 -11.67 10.67 -13.61
N GLY A 104 -12.69 11.54 -13.70
CA GLY A 104 -14.08 11.12 -13.91
C GLY A 104 -14.80 10.61 -12.67
N THR A 105 -14.14 10.60 -11.51
CA THR A 105 -14.79 10.26 -10.24
C THR A 105 -15.70 11.40 -9.73
N PRO A 106 -16.65 11.09 -8.81
CA PRO A 106 -17.41 12.15 -8.14
C PRO A 106 -16.52 13.16 -7.41
N LEU A 107 -15.38 12.73 -6.86
CA LEU A 107 -14.44 13.61 -6.17
C LEU A 107 -13.75 14.58 -7.15
N SER A 108 -13.27 14.10 -8.31
CA SER A 108 -12.65 14.98 -9.32
C SER A 108 -13.62 16.07 -9.79
N ARG A 109 -14.87 15.70 -10.10
CA ARG A 109 -15.93 16.65 -10.47
C ARG A 109 -16.23 17.68 -9.37
N ARG A 110 -16.16 17.28 -8.09
CA ARG A 110 -16.39 18.20 -6.98
C ARG A 110 -15.26 19.22 -6.85
N LEU A 111 -14.01 18.80 -6.99
CA LEU A 111 -12.83 19.68 -7.01
C LEU A 111 -12.91 20.69 -8.17
N GLU A 112 -13.34 20.24 -9.36
CA GLU A 112 -13.46 21.10 -10.54
C GLU A 112 -14.59 22.14 -10.44
N HIS A 113 -15.69 21.83 -9.74
CA HIS A 113 -16.92 22.63 -9.82
C HIS A 113 -17.36 23.30 -8.52
N THR A 114 -16.66 23.07 -7.40
CA THR A 114 -17.04 23.63 -6.09
C THR A 114 -16.01 24.67 -5.65
N PRO A 115 -16.31 25.98 -5.74
CA PRO A 115 -15.40 27.02 -5.26
C PRO A 115 -15.01 26.81 -3.79
N GLY A 116 -13.71 26.88 -3.49
CA GLY A 116 -13.17 26.67 -2.15
C GLY A 116 -12.98 25.21 -1.74
N PHE A 117 -13.39 24.23 -2.55
CA PHE A 117 -13.09 22.81 -2.33
C PHE A 117 -11.84 22.42 -3.11
N HIS A 118 -10.70 22.38 -2.42
CA HIS A 118 -9.40 22.09 -3.00
C HIS A 118 -8.66 21.07 -2.12
N LEU A 119 -7.71 20.36 -2.73
CA LEU A 119 -6.74 19.57 -1.98
C LEU A 119 -5.85 20.51 -1.15
N PRO A 120 -5.28 20.07 -0.03
CA PRO A 120 -4.32 20.86 0.73
C PRO A 120 -3.11 21.26 -0.14
N ASP A 121 -2.63 22.49 -0.04
CA ASP A 121 -1.44 22.93 -0.78
C ASP A 121 -0.12 22.35 -0.19
N ASN A 122 -0.21 21.70 0.97
CA ASN A 122 0.93 21.19 1.76
C ASN A 122 0.90 19.67 1.94
N GLU A 123 0.41 18.90 0.95
CA GLU A 123 0.29 17.43 1.04
C GLU A 123 1.60 16.73 1.45
N GLN A 124 2.74 17.24 0.98
CA GLN A 124 4.05 16.68 1.33
C GLN A 124 4.39 16.87 2.82
N ASP A 125 4.11 18.06 3.37
CA ASP A 125 4.36 18.36 4.78
C ASP A 125 3.39 17.60 5.70
N LEU A 126 2.12 17.48 5.27
CA LEU A 126 1.13 16.60 5.90
C LEU A 126 1.63 15.15 5.94
N TRP A 127 2.22 14.68 4.84
CA TRP A 127 2.73 13.33 4.80
C TRP A 127 3.91 13.15 5.76
N PHE A 128 4.90 14.03 5.71
CA PHE A 128 6.07 13.91 6.59
C PHE A 128 5.70 14.02 8.08
N SER A 129 4.82 14.94 8.46
CA SER A 129 4.36 15.07 9.84
C SER A 129 3.60 13.83 10.33
N ALA A 130 2.78 13.22 9.48
CA ALA A 130 2.06 12.00 9.82
C ALA A 130 2.97 10.77 9.93
N ARG A 131 3.96 10.64 9.04
CA ARG A 131 5.00 9.61 9.14
C ARG A 131 5.73 9.72 10.48
N ASP A 132 6.21 10.92 10.82
CA ASP A 132 6.97 11.15 12.04
C ASP A 132 6.10 10.85 13.29
N ALA A 133 4.82 11.24 13.28
CA ALA A 133 3.89 10.93 14.36
C ALA A 133 3.58 9.42 14.52
N LEU A 134 3.52 8.67 13.41
CA LEU A 134 3.37 7.21 13.46
C LEU A 134 4.63 6.53 14.02
N GLU A 135 5.82 6.98 13.62
CA GLU A 135 7.09 6.51 14.17
C GLU A 135 7.20 6.79 15.67
N GLU A 136 6.82 7.99 16.13
CA GLU A 136 6.75 8.34 17.55
C GLU A 136 5.75 7.47 18.33
N ALA A 137 4.66 7.06 17.71
CA ALA A 137 3.68 6.13 18.27
C ALA A 137 4.13 4.65 18.23
N GLY A 138 5.33 4.37 17.71
CA GLY A 138 5.94 3.04 17.67
C GLY A 138 5.60 2.20 16.45
N PHE A 139 5.03 2.80 15.40
CA PHE A 139 4.81 2.15 14.12
C PHE A 139 5.96 2.50 13.16
N LEU A 140 6.73 1.50 12.75
CA LEU A 140 7.82 1.68 11.81
C LEU A 140 7.30 1.60 10.38
N GLN A 141 7.68 2.58 9.55
CA GLN A 141 7.48 2.48 8.12
C GLN A 141 8.29 1.29 7.58
N TYR A 142 7.62 0.33 6.95
CA TYR A 142 8.31 -0.79 6.31
C TYR A 142 8.20 -0.73 4.78
N GLU A 143 7.24 0.04 4.26
CA GLU A 143 7.06 0.29 2.83
C GLU A 143 6.36 1.66 2.59
N VAL A 144 6.15 2.05 1.32
CA VAL A 144 5.77 3.42 0.92
C VAL A 144 4.54 4.02 1.62
N SER A 145 3.57 3.22 2.05
CA SER A 145 2.29 3.69 2.61
C SER A 145 1.92 3.03 3.94
N ASN A 146 2.68 2.06 4.45
CA ASN A 146 2.27 1.20 5.55
C ASN A 146 3.32 1.17 6.66
N PHE A 147 2.77 1.15 7.87
CA PHE A 147 3.48 1.26 9.12
C PHE A 147 3.03 0.11 10.00
N ALA A 148 3.97 -0.50 10.71
CA ALA A 148 3.67 -1.63 11.56
C ALA A 148 4.47 -1.54 12.85
N LYS A 149 3.91 -2.07 13.93
CA LYS A 149 4.74 -2.47 15.07
C LYS A 149 5.71 -3.56 14.59
N PRO A 150 6.93 -3.65 15.17
CA PRO A 150 7.90 -4.66 14.76
C PRO A 150 7.31 -6.08 14.73
N GLY A 151 7.44 -6.78 13.60
CA GLY A 151 6.91 -8.14 13.42
C GLY A 151 5.41 -8.21 13.13
N LYS A 152 4.76 -7.07 12.81
CA LYS A 152 3.35 -6.97 12.43
C LYS A 152 3.16 -6.49 10.98
N GLU A 153 4.22 -6.56 10.18
CA GLU A 153 4.20 -6.17 8.77
C GLU A 153 3.19 -7.04 8.00
N CYS A 154 2.46 -6.43 7.06
CA CYS A 154 1.46 -7.15 6.30
C CYS A 154 2.13 -8.14 5.32
N HIS A 155 2.10 -9.44 5.65
CA HIS A 155 2.63 -10.50 4.78
C HIS A 155 2.05 -10.46 3.37
N HIS A 156 0.77 -10.14 3.23
CA HIS A 156 0.12 -10.01 1.92
C HIS A 156 0.76 -8.89 1.09
N ASN A 157 1.02 -7.72 1.67
CA ASN A 157 1.69 -6.61 0.96
C ASN A 157 3.12 -7.00 0.59
N LEU A 158 3.85 -7.68 1.49
CA LEU A 158 5.21 -8.15 1.22
C LEU A 158 5.28 -9.14 0.05
N VAL A 159 4.28 -10.00 -0.14
CA VAL A 159 4.21 -10.90 -1.30
C VAL A 159 4.20 -10.10 -2.61
N TYR A 160 3.41 -9.02 -2.71
CA TYR A 160 3.42 -8.15 -3.88
C TYR A 160 4.75 -7.43 -4.04
N TRP A 161 5.28 -6.82 -2.98
CA TRP A 161 6.52 -6.06 -3.03
C TRP A 161 7.75 -6.91 -3.37
N HIS A 162 7.73 -8.18 -3.00
CA HIS A 162 8.76 -9.13 -3.37
C HIS A 162 8.56 -9.80 -4.74
N MET A 163 7.46 -9.50 -5.42
CA MET A 163 7.07 -10.19 -6.65
C MET A 163 7.05 -11.71 -6.47
N ASP A 164 6.55 -12.16 -5.31
CA ASP A 164 6.33 -13.57 -4.99
C ASP A 164 5.00 -14.05 -5.61
N PRO A 165 4.85 -15.36 -5.89
CA PRO A 165 3.66 -15.88 -6.54
C PRO A 165 2.40 -15.67 -5.71
N TYR A 166 1.33 -15.21 -6.36
CA TYR A 166 -0.01 -15.13 -5.75
C TYR A 166 -1.11 -15.44 -6.76
N LEU A 167 -2.19 -16.03 -6.23
CA LEU A 167 -3.38 -16.36 -7.01
C LEU A 167 -4.46 -15.30 -6.79
N GLY A 168 -5.08 -14.86 -7.88
CA GLY A 168 -6.26 -14.01 -7.87
C GLY A 168 -7.52 -14.85 -7.98
N ALA A 169 -8.31 -14.91 -6.90
CA ALA A 169 -9.58 -15.62 -6.89
C ALA A 169 -10.76 -14.64 -6.88
N GLY A 170 -11.74 -14.89 -7.74
CA GLY A 170 -12.98 -14.11 -7.85
C GLY A 170 -13.02 -13.17 -9.06
N PRO A 171 -14.18 -12.52 -9.28
CA PRO A 171 -14.35 -11.56 -10.38
C PRO A 171 -13.33 -10.43 -10.30
N SER A 172 -12.79 -10.02 -11.45
CA SER A 172 -11.75 -8.98 -11.58
C SER A 172 -10.41 -9.28 -10.89
N ALA A 173 -10.25 -10.43 -10.23
CA ALA A 173 -9.03 -10.74 -9.52
C ALA A 173 -7.87 -10.97 -10.49
N VAL A 174 -6.69 -10.50 -10.10
CA VAL A 174 -5.44 -10.69 -10.85
C VAL A 174 -4.59 -11.67 -10.08
N GLY A 175 -3.95 -12.61 -10.78
CA GLY A 175 -2.89 -13.46 -10.24
C GLY A 175 -1.61 -13.24 -11.02
N THR A 176 -0.46 -13.33 -10.35
CA THR A 176 0.86 -13.28 -11.00
C THR A 176 1.69 -14.47 -10.53
N MET A 177 2.16 -15.26 -11.49
CA MET A 177 2.96 -16.46 -11.26
C MET A 177 4.34 -16.25 -11.92
N PRO A 178 5.37 -15.90 -11.14
CA PRO A 178 6.75 -15.92 -11.60
C PRO A 178 7.16 -17.30 -12.11
N ASN A 179 7.90 -17.33 -13.22
CA ASN A 179 8.55 -18.51 -13.79
C ASN A 179 10.02 -18.21 -14.04
N GLY A 180 10.81 -18.19 -12.95
CA GLY A 180 12.20 -17.77 -13.00
C GLY A 180 12.32 -16.26 -13.25
N ASP A 181 12.94 -15.92 -14.36
CA ASP A 181 13.20 -14.54 -14.79
C ASP A 181 12.03 -13.93 -15.58
N GLU A 182 11.03 -14.71 -15.95
CA GLU A 182 9.78 -14.28 -16.60
C GLU A 182 8.57 -14.43 -15.66
N SER A 183 7.41 -13.91 -16.06
CA SER A 183 6.17 -14.07 -15.27
C SER A 183 4.95 -14.27 -16.17
N VAL A 184 3.92 -14.92 -15.65
CA VAL A 184 2.59 -14.96 -16.27
C VAL A 184 1.61 -14.29 -15.34
N ARG A 185 0.83 -13.35 -15.87
CA ARG A 185 -0.25 -12.67 -15.16
C ARG A 185 -1.58 -13.00 -15.82
N TYR A 186 -2.59 -13.29 -15.03
CA TYR A 186 -3.94 -13.47 -15.53
C TYR A 186 -4.89 -12.52 -14.83
N THR A 187 -5.95 -12.13 -15.54
CA THR A 187 -7.04 -11.32 -15.01
C THR A 187 -8.35 -12.06 -15.20
N ASN A 188 -9.09 -12.28 -14.11
CA ASN A 188 -10.43 -12.84 -14.17
C ASN A 188 -11.43 -11.81 -14.71
N THR A 189 -12.47 -12.28 -15.39
CA THR A 189 -13.51 -11.39 -15.90
C THR A 189 -14.20 -10.61 -14.78
N ARG A 190 -14.53 -9.35 -15.06
CA ARG A 190 -15.38 -8.50 -14.19
C ARG A 190 -16.87 -8.77 -14.35
N ASP A 191 -17.27 -9.44 -15.44
CA ASP A 191 -18.66 -9.80 -15.69
C ASP A 191 -19.06 -10.96 -14.77
N LEU A 192 -19.96 -10.69 -13.83
CA LEU A 192 -20.41 -11.68 -12.86
C LEU A 192 -21.10 -12.88 -13.51
N THR A 193 -21.86 -12.67 -14.59
CA THR A 193 -22.55 -13.75 -15.30
C THR A 193 -21.54 -14.67 -15.97
N ALA A 194 -20.55 -14.10 -16.66
CA ALA A 194 -19.47 -14.86 -17.26
C ALA A 194 -18.66 -15.62 -16.19
N TRP A 195 -18.31 -14.95 -15.09
CA TRP A 195 -17.55 -15.57 -14.00
C TRP A 195 -18.30 -16.73 -13.33
N PHE A 196 -19.60 -16.57 -13.03
CA PHE A 196 -20.39 -17.67 -12.45
C PHE A 196 -20.59 -18.84 -13.42
N SER A 197 -20.56 -18.60 -14.73
CA SER A 197 -20.71 -19.66 -15.72
C SER A 197 -19.45 -20.53 -15.86
N ASP A 198 -18.26 -19.93 -15.79
CA ASP A 198 -16.99 -20.65 -15.76
C ASP A 198 -15.91 -19.83 -15.02
N PRO A 199 -15.70 -20.08 -13.72
CA PRO A 199 -14.69 -19.38 -12.92
C PRO A 199 -13.25 -19.70 -13.32
N SER A 200 -13.02 -20.69 -14.19
CA SER A 200 -11.68 -21.05 -14.69
C SER A 200 -11.24 -20.23 -15.90
N GLN A 201 -12.17 -19.50 -16.54
CA GLN A 201 -11.82 -18.61 -17.65
C GLN A 201 -11.18 -17.33 -17.14
N HIS A 202 -9.98 -17.06 -17.65
CA HIS A 202 -9.34 -15.76 -17.51
C HIS A 202 -9.73 -14.88 -18.69
N GLN A 203 -10.08 -13.63 -18.42
CA GLN A 203 -10.37 -12.63 -19.45
C GLN A 203 -9.09 -12.26 -20.22
N ASP A 204 -7.96 -12.21 -19.53
CA ASP A 204 -6.67 -11.86 -20.10
C ASP A 204 -5.56 -12.72 -19.50
N ILE A 205 -4.56 -13.06 -20.31
CA ILE A 205 -3.35 -13.77 -19.92
C ILE A 205 -2.17 -13.06 -20.57
N GLU A 206 -1.38 -12.40 -19.74
CA GLU A 206 -0.18 -11.66 -20.10
C GLU A 206 1.06 -12.51 -19.82
N HIS A 207 1.88 -12.70 -20.85
CA HIS A 207 3.23 -13.25 -20.71
C HIS A 207 4.22 -12.10 -20.59
N ILE A 208 4.80 -11.94 -19.41
CA ILE A 208 5.66 -10.83 -19.05
C ILE A 208 7.09 -11.26 -19.33
N SER A 209 7.75 -10.51 -20.23
CA SER A 209 9.12 -10.82 -20.65
C SER A 209 10.09 -10.76 -19.47
N ARG A 210 11.27 -11.34 -19.66
CA ARG A 210 12.37 -11.22 -18.69
C ARG A 210 12.68 -9.77 -18.33
N LYS A 211 12.69 -8.89 -19.34
CA LYS A 211 13.04 -7.47 -19.18
C LYS A 211 11.99 -6.73 -18.36
N ASP A 212 10.71 -6.97 -18.65
CA ASP A 212 9.60 -6.36 -17.92
C ASP A 212 9.50 -6.91 -16.50
N THR A 213 9.70 -8.22 -16.31
CA THR A 213 9.76 -8.85 -14.98
C THR A 213 10.89 -8.27 -14.13
N LEU A 214 12.06 -8.03 -14.73
CA LEU A 214 13.18 -7.37 -14.04
C LEU A 214 12.78 -5.96 -13.59
N PHE A 215 12.20 -5.17 -14.48
CA PHE A 215 11.75 -3.82 -14.13
C PHE A 215 10.63 -3.83 -13.08
N GLU A 216 9.67 -4.76 -13.15
CA GLU A 216 8.63 -4.93 -12.13
C GLU A 216 9.23 -5.28 -10.75
N VAL A 217 10.28 -6.10 -10.69
CA VAL A 217 11.00 -6.37 -9.43
C VAL A 217 11.64 -5.09 -8.87
N LEU A 218 12.17 -4.20 -9.71
CA LEU A 218 12.67 -2.89 -9.25
C LEU A 218 11.51 -2.01 -8.77
N LEU A 219 10.46 -1.89 -9.59
CA LEU A 219 9.27 -1.10 -9.33
C LEU A 219 8.62 -1.47 -7.99
N MET A 220 8.46 -2.77 -7.73
CA MET A 220 7.85 -3.28 -6.50
C MET A 220 8.84 -3.27 -5.33
N GLY A 221 10.06 -3.76 -5.51
CA GLY A 221 11.00 -3.98 -4.42
C GLY A 221 11.52 -2.69 -3.78
N PHE A 222 11.72 -1.62 -4.57
CA PHE A 222 12.14 -0.32 -4.02
C PHE A 222 11.03 0.44 -3.27
N ARG A 223 9.82 -0.13 -3.19
CA ARG A 223 8.78 0.38 -2.27
C ARG A 223 9.00 -0.05 -0.83
N LEU A 224 9.85 -1.05 -0.59
CA LEU A 224 10.24 -1.48 0.75
C LEU A 224 11.35 -0.59 1.29
N ASN A 225 11.27 -0.25 2.57
CA ASN A 225 12.37 0.43 3.27
C ASN A 225 13.62 -0.46 3.35
N ALA A 226 13.43 -1.79 3.38
CA ALA A 226 14.52 -2.76 3.28
C ALA A 226 15.09 -2.90 1.86
N GLY A 227 14.43 -2.30 0.86
CA GLY A 227 14.80 -2.38 -0.54
C GLY A 227 14.81 -3.80 -1.10
N ILE A 228 15.76 -4.06 -1.99
CA ILE A 228 15.88 -5.31 -2.73
C ILE A 228 17.07 -6.11 -2.21
N SER A 229 16.85 -7.40 -1.95
CA SER A 229 17.93 -8.36 -1.67
C SER A 229 18.70 -8.69 -2.95
N ARG A 230 20.00 -8.44 -2.95
CA ARG A 230 20.94 -8.73 -4.04
C ARG A 230 20.93 -10.21 -4.37
N LYS A 231 21.02 -11.08 -3.36
CA LYS A 231 20.93 -12.54 -3.56
C LYS A 231 19.61 -12.98 -4.17
N ARG A 232 18.47 -12.43 -3.74
CA ARG A 232 17.16 -12.77 -4.36
C ARG A 232 17.11 -12.31 -5.81
N PHE A 233 17.62 -11.12 -6.09
CA PHE A 233 17.70 -10.59 -7.45
C PHE A 233 18.61 -11.46 -8.34
N GLU A 234 19.81 -11.79 -7.87
CA GLU A 234 20.77 -12.64 -8.57
C GLU A 234 20.22 -14.05 -8.79
N ASN A 235 19.57 -14.66 -7.80
CA ASN A 235 18.94 -15.97 -7.95
C ASN A 235 17.82 -15.97 -9.01
N ARG A 236 17.13 -14.83 -9.19
CA ARG A 236 16.03 -14.71 -10.15
C ARG A 236 16.52 -14.42 -11.56
N PHE A 237 17.51 -13.55 -11.71
CA PHE A 237 17.96 -13.06 -13.01
C PHE A 237 19.36 -13.51 -13.41
N SER A 238 20.09 -14.26 -12.59
CA SER A 238 21.48 -14.66 -12.84
C SER A 238 22.42 -13.46 -13.09
N THR A 239 22.11 -12.30 -12.50
CA THR A 239 22.93 -11.07 -12.57
C THR A 239 22.75 -10.26 -11.30
N ASP A 240 23.77 -9.52 -10.89
CA ASP A 240 23.69 -8.63 -9.74
C ASP A 240 22.89 -7.36 -10.10
N ILE A 241 22.05 -6.88 -9.18
CA ILE A 241 21.33 -5.61 -9.32
C ILE A 241 22.31 -4.43 -9.49
N LEU A 242 23.46 -4.44 -8.81
CA LEU A 242 24.47 -3.39 -8.91
C LEU A 242 25.14 -3.34 -10.29
N VAL A 243 25.08 -4.42 -11.06
CA VAL A 243 25.54 -4.46 -12.46
C VAL A 243 24.40 -4.03 -13.39
N SER A 244 23.17 -4.40 -13.06
CA SER A 244 22.00 -4.18 -13.91
C SER A 244 21.56 -2.71 -13.96
N ILE A 245 21.77 -1.96 -12.87
CA ILE A 245 21.44 -0.54 -12.74
C ILE A 245 22.61 0.27 -12.13
N ALA A 246 23.82 -0.01 -12.59
CA ALA A 246 25.06 0.54 -12.04
C ALA A 246 25.09 2.08 -12.04
N GLN A 247 24.62 2.72 -13.10
CA GLN A 247 24.64 4.17 -13.24
C GLN A 247 23.62 4.83 -12.30
N ALA A 248 22.41 4.27 -12.20
CA ALA A 248 21.39 4.75 -11.29
C ALA A 248 21.84 4.59 -9.83
N VAL A 249 22.42 3.44 -9.45
CA VAL A 249 22.95 3.20 -8.10
C VAL A 249 24.04 4.22 -7.75
N ASP A 250 25.08 4.36 -8.58
CA ASP A 250 26.21 5.26 -8.32
C ASP A 250 25.75 6.73 -8.17
N SER A 251 24.86 7.19 -9.06
CA SER A 251 24.32 8.54 -9.02
C SER A 251 23.52 8.83 -7.74
N TRP A 252 22.67 7.88 -7.32
CA TRP A 252 21.79 8.05 -6.16
C TRP A 252 22.51 7.86 -4.82
N GLU A 253 23.47 6.94 -4.76
CA GLU A 253 24.32 6.73 -3.58
C GLU A 253 25.20 7.96 -3.31
N LYS A 254 25.83 8.55 -4.34
CA LYS A 254 26.60 9.80 -4.21
C LYS A 254 25.79 10.98 -3.66
N ARG A 255 24.46 10.95 -3.85
CA ARG A 255 23.53 11.96 -3.34
C ARG A 255 22.97 11.62 -1.95
N GLY A 256 23.32 10.47 -1.38
CA GLY A 256 22.78 9.98 -0.11
C GLY A 256 21.29 9.59 -0.18
N LEU A 257 20.77 9.30 -1.38
CA LEU A 257 19.37 8.93 -1.60
C LEU A 257 19.16 7.43 -1.72
N LEU A 258 20.23 6.67 -1.89
CA LEU A 258 20.25 5.22 -1.92
C LEU A 258 21.40 4.72 -1.04
N VAL A 259 21.23 3.54 -0.46
CA VAL A 259 22.25 2.87 0.34
C VAL A 259 22.40 1.42 -0.11
N VAL A 260 23.64 0.95 -0.20
CA VAL A 260 24.00 -0.44 -0.43
C VAL A 260 24.65 -1.00 0.83
N GLU A 261 23.93 -1.87 1.55
CA GLU A 261 24.40 -2.47 2.81
C GLU A 261 24.38 -3.99 2.73
N GLY A 262 25.55 -4.59 2.48
CA GLY A 262 25.69 -6.04 2.37
C GLY A 262 24.84 -6.61 1.24
N ASP A 263 23.74 -7.29 1.62
CA ASP A 263 22.78 -7.89 0.69
C ASP A 263 21.63 -6.95 0.29
N SER A 264 21.47 -5.77 0.91
CA SER A 264 20.36 -4.86 0.63
C SER A 264 20.78 -3.69 -0.28
N VAL A 265 19.91 -3.35 -1.22
CA VAL A 265 19.95 -2.09 -1.99
C VAL A 265 18.62 -1.37 -1.75
N ALA A 266 18.63 -0.25 -1.06
CA ALA A 266 17.43 0.43 -0.61
C ALA A 266 17.49 1.95 -0.79
N LEU A 267 16.34 2.59 -0.99
CA LEU A 267 16.25 4.04 -0.92
C LEU A 267 16.33 4.50 0.53
N THR A 268 17.03 5.61 0.79
CA THR A 268 17.08 6.19 2.12
C THR A 268 15.75 6.88 2.46
N ARG A 269 15.56 7.30 3.72
CA ARG A 269 14.40 8.11 4.16
C ARG A 269 14.16 9.34 3.26
N ASN A 270 15.23 9.91 2.70
CA ASN A 270 15.17 11.07 1.80
C ASN A 270 15.06 10.66 0.31
N GLY A 271 15.45 9.44 -0.04
CA GLY A 271 15.32 8.90 -1.39
C GLY A 271 13.93 8.37 -1.70
N LEU A 272 13.24 7.76 -0.73
CA LEU A 272 11.93 7.14 -0.93
C LEU A 272 10.86 8.10 -1.50
N PRO A 273 10.75 9.38 -1.08
CA PRO A 273 9.83 10.34 -1.70
C PRO A 273 10.11 10.61 -3.19
N LEU A 274 11.31 10.28 -3.66
CA LEU A 274 11.74 10.44 -5.04
C LEU A 274 11.73 9.11 -5.83
N LEU A 275 11.11 8.05 -5.27
CA LEU A 275 11.06 6.71 -5.85
C LEU A 275 10.69 6.69 -7.34
N ASN A 276 9.67 7.44 -7.75
CA ASN A 276 9.28 7.48 -9.17
C ASN A 276 10.40 7.99 -10.08
N ARG A 277 11.16 8.99 -9.62
CA ARG A 277 12.32 9.50 -10.38
C ARG A 277 13.42 8.47 -10.45
N PHE A 278 13.71 7.77 -9.35
CA PHE A 278 14.70 6.71 -9.32
C PHE A 278 14.35 5.57 -10.29
N LEU A 279 13.07 5.18 -10.33
CA LEU A 279 12.59 4.15 -11.23
C LEU A 279 12.64 4.59 -12.69
N SER A 280 12.42 5.87 -13.00
CA SER A 280 12.66 6.40 -14.35
C SER A 280 14.12 6.27 -14.74
N ASP A 281 15.06 6.63 -13.87
CA ASP A 281 16.50 6.49 -14.13
C ASP A 281 16.87 5.01 -14.35
N CYS A 282 16.34 4.09 -13.53
CA CYS A 282 16.54 2.64 -13.71
C CYS A 282 15.96 2.12 -15.03
N MET A 283 14.77 2.61 -15.42
CA MET A 283 14.13 2.23 -16.68
C MET A 283 14.94 2.73 -17.87
N GLU A 284 15.43 3.97 -17.83
CA GLU A 284 16.28 4.50 -18.89
C GLU A 284 17.54 3.64 -19.06
N GLU A 285 18.17 3.25 -17.94
CA GLU A 285 19.37 2.41 -17.95
C GLU A 285 19.08 0.99 -18.49
N LEU A 286 17.99 0.35 -18.08
CA LEU A 286 17.65 -1.01 -18.51
C LEU A 286 17.14 -1.09 -19.96
N PHE A 287 16.49 -0.03 -20.45
CA PHE A 287 15.79 -0.06 -21.74
C PHE A 287 16.53 0.65 -22.88
N HIS A 288 17.53 1.49 -22.58
CA HIS A 288 18.31 2.22 -23.59
C HIS A 288 19.79 1.79 -23.69
N GLN A 289 20.18 0.70 -23.01
CA GLN A 289 21.44 -0.03 -23.25
C GLN A 289 21.33 -0.99 -24.43
#